data_AF-F3G2C0-F1
#
_entry.id   AF-F3G2C0-F1
#
_cell.length_a   1.000
_cell.length_b   1.000
_cell.length_c   1.000
_cell.angle_alpha   90.00
_cell.angle_beta   90.00
_cell.angle_gamma   90.00
#
_symmetry.space_group_name_H-M   'P 1'
#
loop_
_entity.id
_entity.type
_entity.pdbx_description
1 polymer ?
#
loop_
_entity_poly.entity_id
_entity_poly.type
_entity_poly.pdbx_seq_one_letter_code
_entity_poly.pdbx_strand_id
1 'polypeptide(L)'
;MLDVNRYVTPVLNLMQRYPGLIAAFGFVSGIASFILVDRQAGLATWIAVVMLISWLWLMVENTMVGLLNRALGREIPQGLLRYGTQMIHQESLFFVLPFFFITTTWNSGQAVFTAVLGAAGLISIIDPLYYKWLAPRRWLFMTLHTLTLFAALLTALPIILHLTTAESYKLALGVAMLLSAPSLMSNFPLNTWRSALAVIS
;
A
#
# COMPACT_ATOMS: atom_id res chain seq x y z
N MET A 1 -41.17 -15.59 -0.26
CA MET A 1 -40.49 -15.55 -1.57
C MET A 1 -40.58 -14.11 -2.07
N LEU A 2 -39.45 -13.44 -2.28
CA LEU A 2 -39.44 -12.07 -2.83
C LEU A 2 -39.91 -12.13 -4.29
N ASP A 3 -40.92 -11.35 -4.62
CA ASP A 3 -41.60 -11.39 -5.92
C ASP A 3 -40.79 -10.59 -6.96
N VAL A 4 -39.68 -11.20 -7.41
CA VAL A 4 -38.70 -10.63 -8.35
C VAL A 4 -39.37 -10.12 -9.63
N ASN A 5 -40.48 -10.75 -10.04
CA ASN A 5 -41.22 -10.38 -11.23
C ASN A 5 -41.80 -8.96 -11.20
N ARG A 6 -42.13 -8.42 -10.02
CA ARG A 6 -42.72 -7.07 -9.87
C ARG A 6 -41.73 -5.94 -10.21
N TYR A 7 -40.44 -6.19 -10.05
CA TYR A 7 -39.38 -5.22 -10.36
C TYR A 7 -38.78 -5.44 -11.74
N VAL A 8 -38.81 -6.68 -12.26
CA VAL A 8 -38.21 -7.03 -13.56
C VAL A 8 -39.12 -6.66 -14.74
N THR A 9 -40.44 -6.84 -14.63
CA THR A 9 -41.37 -6.55 -15.75
C THR A 9 -41.42 -5.08 -16.18
N PRO A 10 -41.40 -4.07 -15.27
CA PRO A 10 -41.36 -2.66 -15.67
C PRO A 10 -40.06 -2.30 -16.40
N VAL A 11 -38.93 -2.85 -15.95
CA VAL A 11 -37.62 -2.63 -16.55
C VAL A 11 -37.57 -3.24 -17.94
N LEU A 12 -38.02 -4.48 -18.12
CA LEU A 12 -38.07 -5.14 -19.43
C LEU A 12 -38.98 -4.39 -20.42
N ASN A 13 -40.14 -3.91 -19.98
CA ASN A 13 -41.03 -3.10 -20.83
C ASN A 13 -40.40 -1.76 -21.23
N LEU A 14 -39.66 -1.11 -20.31
CA LEU A 14 -38.92 0.10 -20.62
C LEU A 14 -37.77 -0.18 -21.61
N MET A 15 -37.12 -1.35 -21.48
CA MET A 15 -36.04 -1.76 -22.38
C MET A 15 -36.53 -2.08 -23.79
N GLN A 16 -37.70 -2.69 -23.92
CA GLN A 16 -38.33 -2.96 -25.21
C GLN A 16 -38.88 -1.70 -25.87
N ARG A 17 -39.27 -0.68 -25.09
CA ARG A 17 -39.82 0.58 -25.61
C ARG A 17 -38.75 1.52 -26.16
N TYR A 18 -37.51 1.45 -25.65
CA TYR A 18 -36.39 2.28 -26.10
C TYR A 18 -35.09 1.49 -26.34
N PRO A 19 -35.08 0.54 -27.28
CA PRO A 19 -33.90 -0.30 -27.54
C PRO A 19 -32.69 0.53 -28.00
N GLY A 20 -32.93 1.62 -28.75
CA GLY A 20 -31.88 2.53 -29.20
C GLY A 20 -31.19 3.31 -28.07
N LEU A 21 -31.91 3.66 -26.98
CA LEU A 21 -31.31 4.35 -25.83
C LEU A 21 -30.42 3.41 -25.02
N ILE A 22 -30.77 2.12 -24.95
CA ILE A 22 -29.94 1.11 -24.29
C ILE A 22 -28.69 0.82 -25.10
N ALA A 23 -28.83 0.69 -26.42
CA ALA A 23 -27.68 0.56 -27.31
C ALA A 23 -26.76 1.78 -27.21
N ALA A 24 -27.31 3.00 -27.20
CA ALA A 24 -26.54 4.23 -27.02
C ALA A 24 -25.87 4.31 -25.65
N PHE A 25 -26.57 3.94 -24.57
CA PHE A 25 -26.00 3.90 -23.22
C PHE A 25 -24.90 2.85 -23.09
N GLY A 26 -25.11 1.65 -23.65
CA GLY A 26 -24.11 0.59 -23.73
C GLY A 26 -22.88 1.00 -24.56
N PHE A 27 -23.11 1.72 -25.65
CA PHE A 27 -22.04 2.24 -26.51
C PHE A 27 -21.25 3.37 -25.84
N VAL A 28 -21.93 4.36 -25.24
CA VAL A 28 -21.29 5.46 -24.52
C VAL A 28 -20.59 4.96 -23.26
N SER A 29 -21.18 4.04 -22.51
CA SER A 29 -20.51 3.40 -21.36
C SER A 29 -19.34 2.53 -21.80
N GLY A 30 -19.43 1.85 -22.96
CA GLY A 30 -18.33 1.12 -23.57
C GLY A 30 -17.18 2.03 -23.98
N ILE A 31 -17.46 3.17 -24.62
CA ILE A 31 -16.45 4.19 -24.96
C ILE A 31 -15.87 4.83 -23.70
N ALA A 32 -16.69 5.18 -22.73
CA ALA A 32 -16.23 5.73 -21.46
C ALA A 32 -15.34 4.74 -20.71
N SER A 33 -15.73 3.46 -20.67
CA SER A 33 -14.94 2.37 -20.07
C SER A 33 -13.65 2.13 -20.85
N PHE A 34 -13.68 2.15 -22.18
CA PHE A 34 -12.49 2.02 -23.03
C PHE A 34 -11.52 3.19 -22.82
N ILE A 35 -12.02 4.44 -22.76
CA ILE A 35 -11.22 5.64 -22.48
C ILE A 35 -10.66 5.62 -21.04
N LEU A 36 -11.40 5.05 -20.08
CA LEU A 36 -10.93 4.83 -18.71
C LEU A 36 -9.89 3.70 -18.62
N VAL A 37 -10.07 2.63 -19.39
CA VAL A 37 -9.17 1.48 -19.49
C VAL A 37 -7.86 1.84 -20.21
N ASP A 38 -7.90 2.75 -21.19
CA ASP A 38 -6.73 3.27 -21.92
C ASP A 38 -5.91 4.28 -21.11
N ARG A 39 -6.21 4.43 -19.81
CA ARG A 39 -5.38 5.18 -18.85
C ARG A 39 -5.03 4.35 -17.62
N GLN A 40 -4.47 3.16 -17.85
CA GLN A 40 -3.81 2.38 -16.78
C GLN A 40 -2.82 3.22 -15.95
N ALA A 41 -2.16 4.20 -16.59
CA ALA A 41 -1.32 5.19 -15.92
C ALA A 41 -2.08 6.06 -14.90
N GLY A 42 -3.28 6.53 -15.22
CA GLY A 42 -4.07 7.41 -14.35
C GLY A 42 -4.57 6.70 -13.09
N LEU A 43 -5.01 5.45 -13.20
CA LEU A 43 -5.40 4.64 -12.05
C LEU A 43 -4.21 4.34 -11.14
N ALA A 44 -3.06 3.99 -11.72
CA ALA A 44 -1.84 3.76 -10.96
C ALA A 44 -1.39 5.01 -10.20
N THR A 45 -1.47 6.21 -10.80
CA THR A 45 -1.18 7.47 -10.11
C THR A 45 -2.11 7.70 -8.92
N TRP A 46 -3.43 7.51 -9.08
CA TRP A 46 -4.38 7.68 -7.97
C TRP A 46 -4.13 6.70 -6.84
N ILE A 47 -3.91 5.41 -7.16
CA ILE A 47 -3.59 4.40 -6.16
C ILE A 47 -2.28 4.74 -5.45
N ALA A 48 -1.25 5.16 -6.18
CA ALA A 48 0.03 5.58 -5.61
C ALA A 48 -0.12 6.76 -4.65
N VAL A 49 -0.92 7.78 -5.01
CA VAL A 49 -1.20 8.93 -4.13
C VAL A 49 -1.93 8.49 -2.87
N VAL A 50 -3.00 7.69 -2.99
CA VAL A 50 -3.75 7.18 -1.83
C VAL A 50 -2.85 6.36 -0.92
N MET A 51 -2.03 5.47 -1.51
CA MET A 51 -1.03 4.68 -0.78
C MET A 51 -0.09 5.59 0.02
N LEU A 52 0.52 6.61 -0.60
CA LEU A 52 1.42 7.53 0.10
C LEU A 52 0.71 8.33 1.20
N ILE A 53 -0.55 8.73 1.00
CA ILE A 53 -1.36 9.35 2.05
C ILE A 53 -1.57 8.38 3.22
N SER A 54 -1.84 7.10 2.97
CA SER A 54 -1.94 6.09 4.03
C SER A 54 -0.62 5.93 4.80
N TRP A 55 0.52 6.06 4.14
CA TRP A 55 1.83 6.08 4.81
C TRP A 55 2.04 7.31 5.68
N LEU A 56 1.62 8.50 5.20
CA LEU A 56 1.65 9.72 6.02
C LEU A 56 0.74 9.59 7.24
N TRP A 57 -0.41 8.93 7.10
CA TRP A 57 -1.29 8.60 8.22
C TRP A 57 -0.57 7.76 9.28
N LEU A 58 0.18 6.71 8.90
CA LEU A 58 0.97 5.92 9.86
C LEU A 58 1.99 6.75 10.65
N MET A 59 2.54 7.81 10.06
CA MET A 59 3.50 8.69 10.74
C MET A 59 2.83 9.54 11.85
N VAL A 60 1.55 9.87 11.68
CA VAL A 60 0.79 10.69 12.64
C VAL A 60 -0.20 9.89 13.48
N GLU A 61 -0.34 8.59 13.23
CA GLU A 61 -1.33 7.70 13.83
C GLU A 61 -1.37 7.82 15.35
N ASN A 62 -0.23 7.70 16.03
CA ASN A 62 -0.16 7.77 17.49
C ASN A 62 -0.69 9.10 18.05
N THR A 63 -0.42 10.20 17.36
CA THR A 63 -0.90 11.54 17.76
C THR A 63 -2.41 11.67 17.51
N MET A 64 -2.88 11.25 16.34
CA MET A 64 -4.30 11.30 15.96
C MET A 64 -5.15 10.41 16.88
N VAL A 65 -4.73 9.18 17.11
CA VAL A 65 -5.38 8.22 18.02
C VAL A 65 -5.42 8.77 19.43
N GLY A 66 -4.33 9.38 19.92
CA GLY A 66 -4.31 10.02 21.23
C GLY A 66 -5.34 11.15 21.37
N LEU A 67 -5.50 11.98 20.33
CA LEU A 67 -6.51 13.04 20.29
C LEU A 67 -7.94 12.48 20.21
N LEU A 68 -8.17 11.47 19.38
CA LEU A 68 -9.45 10.79 19.23
C LEU A 68 -9.88 10.10 20.53
N ASN A 69 -8.95 9.41 21.21
CA ASN A 69 -9.24 8.77 22.49
C ASN A 69 -9.68 9.80 23.55
N ARG A 70 -9.05 10.99 23.56
CA ARG A 70 -9.43 12.10 24.43
C ARG A 70 -10.79 12.69 24.07
N ALA A 71 -11.08 12.86 22.77
CA ALA A 71 -12.34 13.44 22.30
C ALA A 71 -13.54 12.48 22.46
N LEU A 72 -13.34 11.19 22.21
CA LEU A 72 -14.38 10.15 22.28
C LEU A 72 -14.56 9.58 23.69
N GLY A 73 -13.62 9.83 24.61
CA GLY A 73 -13.59 9.24 25.94
C GLY A 73 -13.47 7.71 25.93
N ARG A 74 -12.98 7.12 24.83
CA ARG A 74 -12.82 5.68 24.63
C ARG A 74 -11.52 5.41 23.91
N GLU A 75 -10.81 4.36 24.33
CA GLU A 75 -9.57 3.95 23.68
C GLU A 75 -9.87 3.13 22.43
N ILE A 76 -9.25 3.53 21.31
CA ILE A 76 -9.25 2.73 20.08
C ILE A 76 -8.49 1.42 20.36
N PRO A 77 -9.09 0.25 20.06
CA PRO A 77 -8.43 -1.04 20.30
C PRO A 77 -7.12 -1.16 19.53
N GLN A 78 -6.04 -1.55 20.23
CA GLN A 78 -4.72 -1.78 19.63
C GLN A 78 -4.74 -2.79 18.46
N GLY A 79 -5.66 -3.76 18.49
CA GLY A 79 -5.85 -4.70 17.38
C GLY A 79 -6.30 -4.02 16.09
N LEU A 80 -7.13 -2.98 16.17
CA LEU A 80 -7.60 -2.25 15.00
C LEU A 80 -6.48 -1.42 14.35
N LEU A 81 -5.63 -0.80 15.17
CA LEU A 81 -4.45 -0.05 14.69
C LEU A 81 -3.48 -0.99 13.97
N ARG A 82 -3.16 -2.14 14.59
CA ARG A 82 -2.28 -3.14 13.97
C ARG A 82 -2.84 -3.71 12.67
N TYR A 83 -4.16 -3.90 12.61
CA TYR A 83 -4.84 -4.29 11.38
C TYR A 83 -4.74 -3.21 10.30
N GLY A 84 -4.94 -1.95 10.66
CA GLY A 84 -4.72 -0.83 9.75
C GLY A 84 -3.28 -0.79 9.21
N THR A 85 -2.28 -0.97 10.09
CA THR A 85 -0.88 -1.05 9.67
C THR A 85 -0.61 -2.24 8.75
N GLN A 86 -1.14 -3.42 9.04
CA GLN A 86 -1.01 -4.60 8.17
C GLN A 86 -1.63 -4.35 6.80
N MET A 87 -2.82 -3.77 6.75
CA MET A 87 -3.52 -3.46 5.51
C MET A 87 -2.68 -2.52 4.66
N ILE A 88 -2.09 -1.47 5.25
CA ILE A 88 -1.21 -0.55 4.51
C ILE A 88 0.03 -1.28 3.97
N HIS A 89 0.66 -2.16 4.76
CA HIS A 89 1.78 -2.97 4.26
C HIS A 89 1.36 -3.88 3.10
N GLN A 90 0.27 -4.63 3.27
CA GLN A 90 -0.24 -5.59 2.30
C GLN A 90 -0.62 -4.90 0.99
N GLU A 91 -1.46 -3.88 1.04
CA GLU A 91 -1.92 -3.13 -0.13
C GLU A 91 -0.74 -2.48 -0.85
N SER A 92 0.23 -1.92 -0.11
CA SER A 92 1.45 -1.37 -0.70
C SER A 92 2.26 -2.43 -1.44
N LEU A 93 2.51 -3.58 -0.80
CA LEU A 93 3.27 -4.68 -1.40
C LEU A 93 2.56 -5.23 -2.64
N PHE A 94 1.24 -5.43 -2.57
CA PHE A 94 0.46 -5.98 -3.67
C PHE A 94 0.33 -4.99 -4.82
N PHE A 95 0.31 -3.70 -4.53
CA PHE A 95 0.37 -2.65 -5.55
C PHE A 95 1.72 -2.64 -6.26
N VAL A 96 2.85 -2.68 -5.54
CA VAL A 96 4.19 -2.54 -6.16
C VAL A 96 4.72 -3.82 -6.81
N LEU A 97 4.31 -4.99 -6.31
CA LEU A 97 4.84 -6.29 -6.74
C LEU A 97 4.75 -6.53 -8.26
N PRO A 98 3.62 -6.26 -8.95
CA PRO A 98 3.52 -6.41 -10.39
C PRO A 98 4.54 -5.55 -11.16
N PHE A 99 4.77 -4.31 -10.72
CA PHE A 99 5.75 -3.40 -11.34
C PHE A 99 7.16 -3.94 -11.21
N PHE A 100 7.55 -4.39 -10.01
CA PHE A 100 8.86 -5.01 -9.80
C PHE A 100 8.98 -6.32 -10.59
N PHE A 101 7.97 -7.17 -10.60
CA PHE A 101 7.99 -8.43 -11.34
C PHE A 101 8.26 -8.24 -12.83
N ILE A 102 7.59 -7.26 -13.46
CA ILE A 102 7.73 -6.97 -14.90
C ILE A 102 9.09 -6.33 -15.21
N THR A 103 9.59 -5.46 -14.34
CA THR A 103 10.83 -4.69 -14.57
C THR A 103 12.10 -5.40 -14.08
N THR A 104 11.97 -6.49 -13.33
CA THR A 104 13.10 -7.23 -12.76
C THR A 104 13.94 -7.88 -13.85
N THR A 105 15.24 -7.60 -13.82
CA THR A 105 16.23 -8.39 -14.57
C THR A 105 16.53 -9.67 -13.79
N TRP A 106 15.91 -10.78 -14.18
CA TRP A 106 15.95 -12.06 -13.45
C TRP A 106 17.33 -12.70 -13.30
N ASN A 107 18.27 -12.36 -14.18
CA ASN A 107 19.66 -12.83 -14.12
C ASN A 107 20.58 -11.88 -13.34
N SER A 108 20.04 -11.13 -12.39
CA SER A 108 20.79 -10.14 -11.60
C SER A 108 20.35 -10.15 -10.13
N GLY A 109 21.05 -9.38 -9.28
CA GLY A 109 20.67 -9.19 -7.88
C GLY A 109 19.26 -8.62 -7.68
N GLN A 110 18.63 -8.02 -8.70
CA GLN A 110 17.24 -7.56 -8.64
C GLN A 110 16.27 -8.72 -8.39
N ALA A 111 16.56 -9.93 -8.87
CA ALA A 111 15.72 -11.10 -8.64
C ALA A 111 15.57 -11.41 -7.14
N VAL A 112 16.65 -11.24 -6.36
CA VAL A 112 16.63 -11.43 -4.91
C VAL A 112 15.74 -10.37 -4.26
N PHE A 113 15.87 -9.11 -4.66
CA PHE A 113 15.04 -8.03 -4.12
C PHE A 113 13.54 -8.29 -4.38
N THR A 114 13.17 -8.64 -5.61
CA THR A 114 11.78 -8.95 -5.98
C THR A 114 11.26 -10.20 -5.27
N ALA A 115 12.08 -11.23 -5.11
CA ALA A 115 11.72 -12.41 -4.31
C ALA A 115 11.47 -12.05 -2.84
N VAL A 116 12.29 -11.17 -2.25
CA VAL A 116 12.12 -10.66 -0.88
C VAL A 116 10.81 -9.87 -0.75
N LEU A 117 10.47 -9.01 -1.73
CA LEU A 117 9.16 -8.35 -1.76
C LEU A 117 8.01 -9.34 -1.84
N GLY A 118 8.14 -10.39 -2.66
CA GLY A 118 7.13 -11.45 -2.78
C GLY A 118 6.91 -12.17 -1.46
N ALA A 119 8.00 -12.53 -0.78
CA ALA A 119 7.94 -13.15 0.55
C ALA A 119 7.32 -12.20 1.59
N ALA A 120 7.67 -10.90 1.57
CA ALA A 120 7.04 -9.90 2.43
C ALA A 120 5.53 -9.77 2.17
N GLY A 121 5.11 -9.81 0.89
CA GLY A 121 3.71 -9.82 0.49
C GLY A 121 2.97 -11.03 1.07
N LEU A 122 3.54 -12.23 0.94
CA LEU A 122 2.98 -13.45 1.53
C LEU A 122 2.88 -13.38 3.06
N ILE A 123 3.93 -12.87 3.74
CA ILE A 123 3.88 -12.67 5.19
C ILE A 123 2.78 -11.68 5.58
N SER A 124 2.56 -10.63 4.78
CA SER A 124 1.57 -9.58 5.08
C SER A 124 0.12 -10.05 4.95
N ILE A 125 -0.19 -11.02 4.08
CA ILE A 125 -1.55 -11.56 3.92
C ILE A 125 -1.84 -12.75 4.84
N ILE A 126 -0.83 -13.46 5.33
CA ILE A 126 -1.00 -14.63 6.20
C ILE A 126 -1.01 -14.19 7.66
N ASP A 127 -2.21 -14.02 8.24
CA ASP A 127 -2.39 -13.49 9.60
C ASP A 127 -1.56 -14.17 10.69
N PRO A 128 -1.44 -15.52 10.76
CA PRO A 128 -0.58 -16.14 11.76
C PRO A 128 0.89 -15.74 11.62
N LEU A 129 1.39 -15.56 10.39
CA LEU A 129 2.77 -15.14 10.16
C LEU A 129 2.95 -13.67 10.55
N TYR A 130 2.02 -12.81 10.15
CA TYR A 130 2.09 -11.39 10.49
C TYR A 130 1.96 -11.15 12.00
N TYR A 131 0.88 -11.61 12.63
CA TYR A 131 0.58 -11.27 14.02
C TYR A 131 1.34 -12.09 15.06
N LYS A 132 1.58 -13.38 14.80
CA LYS A 132 2.18 -14.27 15.81
C LYS A 132 3.70 -14.41 15.66
N TRP A 133 4.24 -14.19 14.47
CA TRP A 133 5.68 -14.39 14.21
C TRP A 133 6.42 -13.09 13.90
N LEU A 134 5.89 -12.24 13.02
CA LEU A 134 6.53 -11.00 12.60
C LEU A 134 6.35 -9.87 13.64
N ALA A 135 5.09 -9.50 13.94
CA ALA A 135 4.75 -8.36 14.78
C ALA A 135 5.34 -8.39 16.21
N PRO A 136 5.49 -9.55 16.89
CA PRO A 136 6.11 -9.59 18.21
C PRO A 136 7.61 -9.30 18.17
N ARG A 137 8.28 -9.49 17.02
CA ARG A 137 9.72 -9.25 16.85
C ARG A 137 9.95 -7.89 16.22
N ARG A 138 10.18 -6.89 17.07
CA ARG A 138 10.31 -5.47 16.68
C ARG A 138 11.26 -5.25 15.49
N TRP A 139 12.41 -5.93 15.45
CA TRP A 139 13.36 -5.78 14.35
C TRP A 139 12.79 -6.27 13.01
N LEU A 140 12.16 -7.46 12.97
CA LEU A 140 11.53 -8.00 11.75
C LEU A 140 10.40 -7.09 11.27
N PHE A 141 9.58 -6.63 12.20
CA PHE A 141 8.50 -5.71 11.89
C PHE A 141 9.04 -4.41 11.27
N MET A 142 10.10 -3.83 11.86
CA MET A 142 10.74 -2.63 11.33
C MET A 142 11.43 -2.88 9.99
N THR A 143 12.06 -4.03 9.79
CA THR A 143 12.63 -4.42 8.48
C THR A 143 11.55 -4.49 7.41
N LEU A 144 10.42 -5.16 7.69
CA LEU A 144 9.30 -5.25 6.75
C LEU A 144 8.71 -3.86 6.49
N HIS A 145 8.48 -3.05 7.53
CA HIS A 145 7.96 -1.69 7.41
C HIS A 145 8.86 -0.82 6.52
N THR A 146 10.17 -0.76 6.80
CA THR A 146 11.13 0.02 6.01
C THR A 146 11.24 -0.49 4.57
N LEU A 147 11.27 -1.81 4.37
CA LEU A 147 11.31 -2.41 3.03
C LEU A 147 10.06 -2.03 2.22
N THR A 148 8.89 -2.11 2.85
CA THR A 148 7.59 -1.82 2.23
C THR A 148 7.49 -0.33 1.90
N LEU A 149 7.93 0.56 2.79
CA LEU A 149 8.01 2.01 2.54
C LEU A 149 8.95 2.33 1.39
N PHE A 150 10.14 1.73 1.40
CA PHE A 150 11.13 1.92 0.35
C PHE A 150 10.58 1.49 -1.01
N ALA A 151 9.97 0.31 -1.10
CA ALA A 151 9.38 -0.20 -2.34
C ALA A 151 8.21 0.68 -2.81
N ALA A 152 7.32 1.08 -1.88
CA ALA A 152 6.22 1.99 -2.15
C ALA A 152 6.70 3.32 -2.73
N LEU A 153 7.72 3.95 -2.14
CA LEU A 153 8.32 5.19 -2.64
C LEU A 153 9.01 4.98 -3.99
N LEU A 154 9.79 3.91 -4.14
CA LEU A 154 10.53 3.61 -5.36
C LEU A 154 9.60 3.45 -6.56
N THR A 155 8.40 2.89 -6.35
CA THR A 155 7.35 2.76 -7.38
C THR A 155 6.51 4.04 -7.53
N ALA A 156 6.10 4.69 -6.44
CA ALA A 156 5.16 5.81 -6.49
C ALA A 156 5.81 7.12 -6.95
N LEU A 157 7.05 7.42 -6.54
CA LEU A 157 7.70 8.69 -6.83
C LEU A 157 7.86 8.95 -8.34
N PRO A 158 8.31 7.99 -9.17
CA PRO A 158 8.38 8.20 -10.62
C PRO A 158 6.99 8.40 -11.24
N ILE A 159 5.97 7.69 -10.75
CA ILE A 159 4.60 7.79 -11.27
C ILE A 159 3.99 9.17 -10.99
N ILE A 160 4.27 9.74 -9.83
CA ILE A 160 3.67 11.01 -9.38
C ILE A 160 4.51 12.20 -9.85
N LEU A 161 5.82 12.14 -9.65
CA LEU A 161 6.76 13.25 -9.85
C LEU A 161 7.54 13.16 -11.16
N HIS A 162 7.34 12.12 -11.97
CA HIS A 162 8.02 11.92 -13.26
C HIS A 162 9.56 11.89 -13.14
N LEU A 163 10.06 11.34 -12.03
CA LEU A 163 11.48 11.24 -11.73
C LEU A 163 12.17 10.13 -12.52
N THR A 164 13.47 10.28 -12.75
CA THR A 164 14.31 9.20 -13.25
C THR A 164 14.45 8.08 -12.22
N THR A 165 14.81 6.88 -12.68
CA THR A 165 15.07 5.72 -11.80
C THR A 165 16.12 6.03 -10.73
N ALA A 166 17.18 6.74 -11.08
CA ALA A 166 18.26 7.08 -10.16
C ALA A 166 17.83 8.09 -9.07
N GLU A 167 17.06 9.10 -9.45
CA GLU A 167 16.52 10.09 -8.51
C GLU A 167 15.52 9.45 -7.55
N SER A 168 14.59 8.65 -8.09
CA SER A 168 13.61 7.92 -7.29
C SER A 168 14.29 6.98 -6.29
N TYR A 169 15.31 6.23 -6.72
CA TYR A 169 16.08 5.36 -5.83
C TYR A 169 16.72 6.13 -4.67
N LYS A 170 17.38 7.26 -4.96
CA LYS A 170 18.02 8.09 -3.93
C LYS A 170 17.01 8.67 -2.95
N LEU A 171 15.88 9.19 -3.44
CA LEU A 171 14.83 9.76 -2.60
C LEU A 171 14.12 8.68 -1.77
N ALA A 172 13.75 7.56 -2.39
CA ALA A 172 13.10 6.45 -1.70
C ALA A 172 14.00 5.90 -0.59
N LEU A 173 15.29 5.69 -0.87
CA LEU A 173 16.26 5.24 0.13
C LEU A 173 16.41 6.27 1.25
N GLY A 174 16.63 7.55 0.90
CA GLY A 174 16.83 8.62 1.86
C GLY A 174 15.61 8.80 2.78
N VAL A 175 14.41 8.84 2.22
CA VAL A 175 13.16 9.00 2.98
C VAL A 175 12.88 7.76 3.84
N ALA A 176 13.02 6.55 3.30
CA ALA A 176 12.80 5.33 4.08
C ALA A 176 13.79 5.21 5.25
N MET A 177 15.07 5.53 5.02
CA MET A 177 16.07 5.56 6.10
C MET A 177 15.77 6.65 7.13
N LEU A 178 15.43 7.86 6.69
CA LEU A 178 15.10 8.98 7.58
C LEU A 178 13.92 8.64 8.50
N LEU A 179 12.85 8.08 7.93
CA LEU A 179 11.63 7.77 8.68
C LEU A 179 11.80 6.53 9.58
N SER A 180 12.68 5.60 9.20
CA SER A 180 12.95 4.40 10.01
C SER A 180 14.07 4.58 11.05
N ALA A 181 14.90 5.62 10.93
CA ALA A 181 16.02 5.86 11.84
C ALA A 181 15.61 6.02 13.32
N PRO A 182 14.58 6.80 13.71
CA PRO A 182 14.17 6.92 15.12
C PRO A 182 13.77 5.57 15.74
N SER A 183 13.11 4.73 14.93
CA SER A 183 12.64 3.41 15.33
C SER A 183 13.79 2.39 15.46
N LEU A 184 14.84 2.52 14.65
CA LEU A 184 16.05 1.69 14.71
C LEU A 184 16.98 2.11 15.84
N MET A 185 17.18 3.42 16.06
CA MET A 185 18.02 3.95 17.14
C MET A 185 17.51 3.56 18.53
N SER A 186 16.19 3.45 18.69
CA SER A 186 15.59 2.98 19.94
C SER A 186 15.63 1.46 20.15
N ASN A 187 16.14 0.68 19.18
CA ASN A 187 16.36 -0.77 19.30
C ASN A 187 17.79 -1.12 19.76
N PHE A 188 18.74 -0.19 19.65
CA PHE A 188 20.07 -0.37 20.21
C PHE A 188 20.10 0.35 21.55
N PRO A 189 20.38 -0.34 22.68
CA PRO A 189 20.74 0.36 23.90
C PRO A 189 22.05 1.09 23.61
N LEU A 190 21.98 2.37 23.25
CA LEU A 190 23.12 3.28 23.15
C LEU A 190 23.66 3.61 24.57
N ASN A 191 23.80 2.59 25.42
CA ASN A 191 24.21 2.75 26.81
C ASN A 191 25.74 2.67 26.96
N THR A 192 26.50 2.58 25.86
CA THR A 192 27.97 2.59 25.94
C THR A 192 28.59 3.15 24.68
N TRP A 193 29.63 3.99 24.82
CA TRP A 193 30.39 4.58 23.70
C TRP A 193 30.97 3.54 22.72
N ARG A 194 31.10 2.28 23.16
CA ARG A 194 31.56 1.14 22.33
C ARG A 194 30.56 0.71 21.26
N SER A 195 29.25 0.84 21.49
CA SER A 195 28.23 0.51 20.48
C SER A 195 28.09 1.57 19.38
N ALA A 196 28.57 2.80 19.61
CA ALA A 196 28.63 3.83 18.57
C ALA A 196 29.71 3.52 17.51
N LEU A 197 30.80 2.86 17.91
CA LEU A 197 31.86 2.45 16.99
C LEU A 197 31.43 1.28 16.09
N ALA A 198 30.55 0.41 16.57
CA ALA A 198 30.01 -0.72 15.79
C ALA A 198 29.01 -0.30 14.69
N VAL A 199 28.50 0.93 14.73
CA VAL A 199 27.64 1.50 13.67
C VAL A 199 28.48 2.16 12.57
N ILE A 200 29.77 2.41 12.84
CA ILE A 200 30.68 3.12 11.93
C ILE A 200 31.74 2.17 11.33
N SER A 201 31.94 0.97 11.90
CA SER A 201 32.80 -0.11 11.37
C SER A 201 32.05 -1.05 10.45
#